data_AF-R7V658-F1
#
_entry.id   AF-R7V658-F1
#
_cell.length_a   1.000
_cell.length_b   1.000
_cell.length_c   1.000
_cell.angle_alpha   90.00
_cell.angle_beta   90.00
_cell.angle_gamma   90.00
#
_symmetry.space_group_name_H-M   'P 1'
#
loop_
_entity.id
_entity.type
_entity.pdbx_description
1 polymer ?
#
loop_
_entity_poly.entity_id
_entity_poly.type
_entity_poly.pdbx_seq_one_letter_code
_entity_poly.pdbx_strand_id
1 'polypeptide(L)'
;MKEADEFVDITLVFGKQRITCHKVILAGMCDYFRRMFLTNMLERGSQEVVLKDISASTGVLLVEYLYSGNIDITQLNAQDLLAASEMLLLGALKKKVEDFLLSHTDSVNCISIINLARLYDLKILLADARKYLQEHVKEVVESEEMHLLQEGDLIEVLEANASQEENFLFIQKWMKSAEGRTDRFEDLMQHVSLSQCSKDFVCRTVMAEKLMHNTRGMTLIQEFMESNGSADPPKQPSLAVGNDVAEMCACASPGGFVVSGGQSENGNQRECYSYYAQNGHWNTLPPMPTARRQHSSIYHNYHLYVVGGWDDGSYLNSVEALDMRNLQWNHLPPLPREVFCVYLAIVSDNLFVLGGYNSDLNCVADVHEFDSTQQTWRQRSPMPEICDRGAAVSFNDHVYVVGGEDRSCMRFNPRNNTW
;
A
#
# COMPACT_ATOMS: atom_id res chain seq x y z
N MET A 1 56.04 9.73 31.85
CA MET A 1 56.27 8.26 31.83
C MET A 1 55.66 7.62 30.59
N LYS A 2 54.33 7.63 30.36
CA LYS A 2 53.75 7.10 29.10
C LYS A 2 54.19 7.85 27.84
N GLU A 3 54.17 9.19 27.83
CA GLU A 3 54.62 10.01 26.68
C GLU A 3 56.13 9.95 26.43
N ALA A 4 56.91 9.40 27.37
CA ALA A 4 58.36 9.25 27.27
C ALA A 4 58.79 7.82 26.90
N ASP A 5 57.83 6.88 26.75
CA ASP A 5 58.03 5.44 26.45
C ASP A 5 59.00 4.71 27.41
N GLU A 6 59.13 5.22 28.63
CA GLU A 6 60.01 4.65 29.65
C GLU A 6 59.31 3.55 30.46
N PHE A 7 59.92 2.36 30.57
CA PHE A 7 59.45 1.21 31.35
C PHE A 7 58.12 0.57 30.90
N VAL A 8 57.70 0.79 29.66
CA VAL A 8 56.56 0.07 29.05
C VAL A 8 56.86 -1.42 28.92
N ASP A 9 55.89 -2.26 29.26
CA ASP A 9 56.05 -3.72 29.35
C ASP A 9 54.90 -4.50 28.69
N ILE A 10 53.97 -3.78 28.03
CA ILE A 10 52.90 -4.36 27.20
C ILE A 10 52.42 -3.40 26.12
N THR A 11 51.98 -3.94 24.98
CA THR A 11 51.30 -3.21 23.90
C THR A 11 49.86 -3.70 23.74
N LEU A 12 48.90 -2.79 23.82
CA LEU A 12 47.50 -3.05 23.50
C LEU A 12 47.24 -2.75 22.02
N VAL A 13 46.57 -3.65 21.33
CA VAL A 13 46.27 -3.52 19.89
C VAL A 13 44.76 -3.41 19.69
N PHE A 14 44.33 -2.27 19.16
CA PHE A 14 42.95 -1.95 18.80
C PHE A 14 42.84 -1.78 17.28
N GLY A 15 42.44 -2.83 16.58
CA GLY A 15 42.45 -2.86 15.12
C GLY A 15 43.85 -2.58 14.55
N LYS A 16 44.05 -1.40 13.93
CA LYS A 16 45.35 -0.96 13.38
C LYS A 16 46.21 -0.18 14.37
N GLN A 17 45.65 0.26 15.49
CA GLN A 17 46.35 1.12 16.45
C GLN A 17 47.04 0.27 17.53
N ARG A 18 48.29 0.62 17.85
CA ARG A 18 49.13 -0.05 18.84
C ARG A 18 49.52 0.96 19.90
N ILE A 19 49.26 0.65 21.16
CA ILE A 19 49.45 1.58 22.28
C ILE A 19 50.31 0.89 23.34
N THR A 20 51.51 1.44 23.59
CA THR A 20 52.41 0.97 24.65
C THR A 20 51.90 1.41 26.02
N CYS A 21 51.93 0.50 26.99
CA CYS A 21 51.34 0.66 28.32
C CYS A 21 52.20 -0.03 29.40
N HIS A 22 51.86 0.24 30.67
CA HIS A 22 52.45 -0.39 31.84
C HIS A 22 51.46 -1.39 32.47
N LYS A 23 51.84 -2.68 32.58
CA LYS A 23 51.05 -3.75 33.19
C LYS A 23 50.64 -3.39 34.61
N VAL A 24 51.51 -2.72 35.37
CA VAL A 24 51.22 -2.31 36.75
C VAL A 24 50.07 -1.31 36.84
N ILE A 25 49.99 -0.34 35.92
CA ILE A 25 48.92 0.67 35.89
C ILE A 25 47.62 0.01 35.44
N LEU A 26 47.67 -0.78 34.37
CA LEU A 26 46.50 -1.50 33.85
C LEU A 26 45.94 -2.47 34.90
N ALA A 27 46.79 -3.25 35.59
CA ALA A 27 46.38 -4.16 36.65
C ALA A 27 45.89 -3.43 37.91
N GLY A 28 46.42 -2.25 38.21
CA GLY A 28 45.99 -1.45 39.35
C GLY A 28 44.59 -0.85 39.15
N MET A 29 44.29 -0.44 37.91
CA MET A 29 43.09 0.34 37.59
C MET A 29 41.97 -0.47 36.93
N CYS A 30 42.25 -1.69 36.45
CA CYS A 30 41.29 -2.51 35.73
C CYS A 30 41.39 -3.99 36.13
N ASP A 31 40.29 -4.53 36.65
CA ASP A 31 40.21 -5.91 37.14
C ASP A 31 40.37 -6.95 36.04
N TYR A 32 39.92 -6.63 34.82
CA TYR A 32 40.13 -7.49 33.65
C TYR A 32 41.63 -7.72 33.41
N PHE A 33 42.41 -6.64 33.29
CA PHE A 33 43.85 -6.73 33.09
C PHE A 33 44.56 -7.35 34.29
N ARG A 34 44.12 -7.04 35.52
CA ARG A 34 44.64 -7.67 36.75
C ARG A 34 44.50 -9.18 36.70
N ARG A 35 43.32 -9.70 36.35
CA ARG A 35 43.08 -11.14 36.22
C ARG A 35 43.88 -11.73 35.08
N MET A 36 43.93 -11.06 33.93
CA MET A 36 44.66 -11.52 32.75
C MET A 36 46.16 -11.69 33.02
N PHE A 37 46.79 -10.78 33.79
CA PHE A 37 48.21 -10.86 34.10
C PHE A 37 48.55 -11.79 35.28
N LEU A 38 47.64 -11.97 36.24
CA LEU A 38 47.87 -12.80 37.42
C LEU A 38 47.47 -14.27 37.24
N THR A 39 46.54 -14.57 36.34
CA THR A 39 46.10 -15.95 36.05
C THR A 39 46.98 -16.61 34.98
N ASN A 40 46.98 -17.95 34.93
CA ASN A 40 47.82 -18.74 34.03
C ASN A 40 47.29 -18.75 32.57
N MET A 41 46.90 -17.58 32.06
CA MET A 41 46.45 -17.38 30.68
C MET A 41 47.65 -17.26 29.72
N LEU A 42 47.44 -17.56 28.44
CA LEU A 42 48.48 -17.51 27.38
C LEU A 42 49.12 -16.11 27.28
N GLU A 43 48.35 -15.08 27.56
CA GLU A 43 48.70 -13.67 27.50
C GLU A 43 49.67 -13.24 28.62
N ARG A 44 49.87 -14.06 29.66
CA ARG A 44 50.84 -13.79 30.74
C ARG A 44 52.26 -13.60 30.20
N GLY A 45 52.62 -14.37 29.18
CA GLY A 45 53.92 -14.30 28.48
C GLY A 45 53.93 -13.40 27.24
N SER A 46 52.77 -12.88 26.83
CA SER A 46 52.69 -12.03 25.65
C SER A 46 53.10 -10.59 25.96
N GLN A 47 53.83 -9.98 25.02
CA GLN A 47 54.09 -8.54 25.00
C GLN A 47 52.96 -7.76 24.31
N GLU A 48 52.01 -8.47 23.69
CA GLU A 48 50.90 -7.88 22.94
C GLU A 48 49.55 -8.53 23.25
N VAL A 49 48.53 -7.69 23.43
CA VAL A 49 47.15 -8.12 23.66
C VAL A 49 46.25 -7.43 22.64
N VAL A 50 45.53 -8.24 21.87
CA VAL A 50 44.64 -7.75 20.80
C VAL A 50 43.21 -7.72 21.31
N LEU A 51 42.63 -6.52 21.36
CA LEU A 51 41.24 -6.29 21.75
C LEU A 51 40.43 -6.01 20.48
N LYS A 52 39.81 -7.07 19.94
CA LYS A 52 39.12 -7.03 18.64
C LYS A 52 37.78 -6.30 18.69
N ASP A 53 37.13 -6.29 19.85
CA ASP A 53 35.77 -5.77 20.04
C ASP A 53 35.75 -4.30 20.49
N ILE A 54 36.91 -3.62 20.55
CA ILE A 54 37.01 -2.19 20.85
C ILE A 54 37.55 -1.44 19.64
N SER A 55 36.85 -0.38 19.22
CA SER A 55 37.29 0.52 18.15
C SER A 55 38.57 1.27 18.54
N ALA A 56 39.42 1.60 17.56
CA ALA A 56 40.72 2.22 17.81
C ALA A 56 40.62 3.54 18.59
N SER A 57 39.64 4.38 18.23
CA SER A 57 39.34 5.66 18.91
C SER A 57 38.96 5.45 20.37
N THR A 58 38.05 4.52 20.65
CA THR A 58 37.59 4.21 22.01
C THR A 58 38.71 3.59 22.83
N GLY A 59 39.55 2.74 22.22
CA GLY A 59 40.73 2.16 22.85
C GLY A 59 41.72 3.22 23.35
N VAL A 60 41.98 4.27 22.57
CA VAL A 60 42.86 5.39 22.99
C VAL A 60 42.29 6.08 24.23
N LEU A 61 41.01 6.46 24.18
CA LEU A 61 40.33 7.15 25.28
C LEU A 61 40.32 6.31 26.58
N LEU A 62 40.12 4.99 26.46
CA LEU A 62 40.15 4.09 27.61
C LEU A 62 41.53 3.98 28.22
N VAL A 63 42.59 3.91 27.40
CA VAL A 63 43.95 3.90 27.95
C VAL A 63 44.26 5.23 28.63
N GLU A 64 43.84 6.37 28.07
CA GLU A 64 44.00 7.66 28.75
C GLU A 64 43.24 7.72 30.07
N TYR A 65 42.00 7.22 30.10
CA TYR A 65 41.20 7.10 31.31
C TYR A 65 41.87 6.25 32.40
N LEU A 66 42.49 5.13 32.04
CA LEU A 66 43.20 4.28 33.00
C LEU A 66 44.42 4.97 33.63
N TYR A 67 44.97 6.01 33.00
CA TYR A 67 46.11 6.78 33.53
C TYR A 67 45.66 8.06 34.25
N SER A 68 44.64 8.75 33.74
CA SER A 68 44.22 10.06 34.22
C SER A 68 43.02 10.01 35.18
N GLY A 69 42.20 8.96 35.13
CA GLY A 69 40.92 8.85 35.81
C GLY A 69 39.79 9.68 35.18
N ASN A 70 40.08 10.44 34.11
CA ASN A 70 39.15 11.34 33.44
C ASN A 70 38.91 10.88 31.99
N ILE A 71 37.68 11.07 31.52
CA ILE A 71 37.28 10.74 30.17
C ILE A 71 36.10 11.62 29.76
N ASP A 72 36.16 12.13 28.54
CA ASP A 72 35.11 12.96 27.97
C ASP A 72 34.10 12.07 27.25
N ILE A 73 32.88 12.02 27.80
CA ILE A 73 31.76 11.25 27.25
C ILE A 73 30.95 12.18 26.33
N THR A 74 30.69 11.71 25.12
CA THR A 74 29.98 12.42 24.05
C THR A 74 28.96 11.49 23.41
N GLN A 75 27.98 12.01 22.69
CA GLN A 75 26.97 11.20 21.98
C GLN A 75 27.60 10.22 20.97
N LEU A 76 28.74 10.58 20.37
CA LEU A 76 29.44 9.75 19.37
C LEU A 76 30.20 8.58 19.98
N ASN A 77 30.65 8.69 21.24
CA ASN A 77 31.49 7.67 21.87
C ASN A 77 30.79 6.92 23.02
N ALA A 78 29.63 7.38 23.50
CA ALA A 78 28.98 6.81 24.67
C ALA A 78 28.62 5.32 24.50
N GLN A 79 28.11 4.91 23.34
CA GLN A 79 27.74 3.51 23.08
C GLN A 79 28.97 2.58 23.08
N ASP A 80 30.03 2.96 22.36
CA ASP A 80 31.31 2.23 22.34
C ASP A 80 31.96 2.16 23.73
N LEU A 81 31.92 3.28 24.47
CA LEU A 81 32.45 3.35 25.83
C LEU A 81 31.67 2.45 26.79
N LEU A 82 30.35 2.35 26.65
CA LEU A 82 29.53 1.44 27.44
C LEU A 82 29.96 -0.01 27.20
N ALA A 83 30.04 -0.42 25.93
CA ALA A 83 30.45 -1.75 25.53
C ALA A 83 31.83 -2.14 26.07
N ALA A 84 32.80 -1.23 25.91
CA ALA A 84 34.15 -1.45 26.40
C ALA A 84 34.26 -1.41 27.92
N SER A 85 33.48 -0.56 28.59
CA SER A 85 33.46 -0.49 30.06
C SER A 85 32.94 -1.78 30.69
N GLU A 86 31.95 -2.44 30.08
CA GLU A 86 31.48 -3.75 30.53
C GLU A 86 32.54 -4.82 30.27
N MET A 87 33.09 -4.88 29.05
CA MET A 87 34.10 -5.89 28.68
C MET A 87 35.34 -5.83 29.57
N LEU A 88 35.79 -4.61 29.91
CA LEU A 88 36.95 -4.37 30.78
C LEU A 88 36.60 -4.32 32.28
N LEU A 89 35.33 -4.56 32.65
CA LEU A 89 34.82 -4.54 34.03
C LEU A 89 35.06 -3.20 34.75
N LEU A 90 34.96 -2.09 34.03
CA LEU A 90 35.14 -0.72 34.52
C LEU A 90 33.81 -0.16 35.07
N GLY A 91 33.35 -0.65 36.21
CA GLY A 91 32.04 -0.32 36.78
C GLY A 91 31.80 1.18 37.04
N ALA A 92 32.84 1.94 37.43
CA ALA A 92 32.73 3.38 37.65
C ALA A 92 32.52 4.16 36.34
N LEU A 93 33.16 3.72 35.26
CA LEU A 93 32.97 4.29 33.92
C LEU A 93 31.60 3.92 33.37
N LYS A 94 31.19 2.65 33.50
CA LYS A 94 29.86 2.16 33.12
C LYS A 94 28.75 3.04 33.69
N LYS A 95 28.82 3.35 34.99
CA LYS A 95 27.84 4.21 35.66
C LYS A 95 27.82 5.64 35.11
N LYS A 96 28.98 6.25 34.86
CA LYS A 96 29.06 7.60 34.26
C LYS A 96 28.45 7.64 32.85
N VAL A 97 28.68 6.59 32.06
CA VAL A 97 28.10 6.48 30.72
C VAL A 97 26.60 6.24 30.79
N GLU A 98 26.12 5.43 31.73
CA GLU A 98 24.68 5.23 32.00
C GLU A 98 23.97 6.55 32.36
N ASP A 99 24.54 7.33 33.29
CA ASP A 99 24.01 8.64 33.69
C ASP A 99 24.00 9.65 32.51
N PHE A 100 25.01 9.58 31.64
CA PHE A 100 25.07 10.40 30.42
C PHE A 100 23.98 10.00 29.42
N LEU A 101 23.80 8.70 29.16
CA LEU A 101 22.78 8.20 28.24
C LEU A 101 21.36 8.53 28.75
N LEU A 102 21.10 8.39 30.05
CA LEU A 102 19.83 8.78 30.67
C LEU A 102 19.44 10.23 30.40
N SER A 103 20.41 11.14 30.36
CA SER A 103 20.16 12.58 30.14
C SER A 103 20.14 12.99 28.67
N HIS A 104 20.49 12.09 27.74
CA HIS A 104 20.64 12.37 26.31
C HIS A 104 19.84 11.41 25.41
N THR A 105 18.80 10.76 25.95
CA THR A 105 17.83 9.99 25.16
C THR A 105 17.02 10.92 24.26
N ASP A 106 16.97 10.62 22.96
CA ASP A 106 16.20 11.36 21.96
C ASP A 106 15.49 10.41 20.97
N SER A 107 14.66 10.96 20.09
CA SER A 107 13.87 10.18 19.12
C SER A 107 14.70 9.46 18.06
N VAL A 108 15.96 9.85 17.85
CA VAL A 108 16.87 9.25 16.85
C VAL A 108 17.70 8.12 17.44
N ASN A 109 17.98 8.16 18.76
CA ASN A 109 18.87 7.21 19.43
C ASN A 109 18.16 6.25 20.41
N CYS A 110 16.86 6.46 20.68
CA CYS A 110 16.10 5.72 21.68
C CYS A 110 16.16 4.19 21.47
N ILE A 111 16.00 3.71 20.23
CA ILE A 111 15.94 2.27 19.92
C ILE A 111 17.31 1.64 20.17
N SER A 112 18.39 2.28 19.73
CA SER A 112 19.75 1.86 20.04
C SER A 112 20.02 1.82 21.55
N ILE A 113 19.57 2.82 22.31
CA ILE A 113 19.72 2.85 23.78
C ILE A 113 18.96 1.68 24.44
N ILE A 114 17.73 1.38 24.00
CA ILE A 114 16.95 0.22 24.51
C ILE A 114 17.71 -1.09 24.27
N ASN A 115 18.23 -1.28 23.06
CA ASN A 115 18.97 -2.49 22.70
C ASN A 115 20.27 -2.64 23.51
N LEU A 116 21.00 -1.54 23.71
CA LEU A 116 22.22 -1.52 24.54
C LEU A 116 21.91 -1.78 26.01
N ALA A 117 20.89 -1.11 26.55
CA ALA A 117 20.47 -1.29 27.94
C ALA A 117 20.04 -2.73 28.21
N ARG A 118 19.37 -3.38 27.25
CA ARG A 118 19.05 -4.81 27.31
C ARG A 118 20.29 -5.69 27.24
N LEU A 119 21.21 -5.41 26.32
CA LEU A 119 22.44 -6.20 26.14
C LEU A 119 23.32 -6.20 27.39
N TYR A 120 23.37 -5.09 28.13
CA TYR A 120 24.22 -4.90 29.30
C TYR A 120 23.49 -4.94 30.66
N ASP A 121 22.23 -5.39 30.68
CA ASP A 121 21.34 -5.48 31.85
C ASP A 121 21.22 -4.16 32.66
N LEU A 122 21.15 -3.03 31.96
CA LEU A 122 20.98 -1.69 32.54
C LEU A 122 19.50 -1.39 32.80
N LYS A 123 18.98 -1.87 33.92
CA LYS A 123 17.53 -1.83 34.22
C LYS A 123 16.94 -0.42 34.30
N ILE A 124 17.68 0.54 34.86
CA ILE A 124 17.22 1.92 35.03
C ILE A 124 17.14 2.59 33.66
N LEU A 125 18.23 2.53 32.88
CA LEU A 125 18.26 3.06 31.52
C LEU A 125 17.24 2.41 30.60
N LEU A 126 17.03 1.09 30.70
CA LEU A 126 16.04 0.38 29.90
C LEU A 126 14.61 0.86 30.20
N ALA A 127 14.26 1.04 31.47
CA ALA A 127 12.95 1.52 31.88
C ALA A 127 12.70 2.96 31.41
N ASP A 128 13.71 3.83 31.53
CA ASP A 128 13.63 5.22 31.09
C ASP A 128 13.50 5.34 29.57
N ALA A 129 14.33 4.62 28.81
CA ALA A 129 14.28 4.63 27.35
C ALA A 129 12.96 4.04 26.79
N ARG A 130 12.42 2.98 27.42
CA ARG A 130 11.09 2.44 27.09
C ARG A 130 9.96 3.43 27.38
N LYS A 131 10.06 4.15 28.50
CA LYS A 131 9.10 5.22 28.82
C LYS A 131 9.16 6.34 27.78
N TYR A 132 10.36 6.74 27.38
CA TYR A 132 10.54 7.73 26.32
C TYR A 132 9.93 7.27 24.99
N LEU A 133 10.16 5.99 24.62
CA LEU A 133 9.55 5.37 23.44
C LEU A 133 8.02 5.46 23.46
N GLN A 134 7.40 5.17 24.61
CA GLN A 134 5.94 5.24 24.77
C GLN A 134 5.39 6.67 24.68
N GLU A 135 6.11 7.66 25.21
CA GLU A 135 5.68 9.06 25.18
C GLU A 135 5.89 9.72 23.80
N HIS A 136 6.91 9.30 23.05
CA HIS A 136 7.32 9.92 21.78
C HIS A 136 7.25 8.95 20.59
N VAL A 137 6.31 8.00 20.61
CA VAL A 137 6.13 6.98 19.54
C VAL A 137 6.14 7.62 18.15
N LYS A 138 5.41 8.71 17.94
CA LYS A 138 5.28 9.37 16.63
C LYS A 138 6.61 9.83 16.04
N GLU A 139 7.51 10.32 16.88
CA GLU A 139 8.82 10.78 16.45
C GLU A 139 9.77 9.60 16.20
N VAL A 140 9.75 8.60 17.09
CA VAL A 140 10.57 7.39 16.94
C VAL A 140 10.15 6.58 15.71
N VAL A 141 8.85 6.60 15.36
CA VAL A 141 8.33 5.99 14.12
C VAL A 141 9.01 6.57 12.88
N GLU A 142 9.31 7.86 12.87
CA GLU A 142 9.99 8.55 11.76
C GLU A 142 11.52 8.38 11.75
N SER A 143 12.10 7.74 12.76
CA SER A 143 13.54 7.49 12.82
C SER A 143 14.01 6.40 11.84
N GLU A 144 15.27 6.50 11.41
CA GLU A 144 15.93 5.48 10.60
C GLU A 144 16.24 4.20 11.39
N GLU A 145 16.23 4.24 12.73
CA GLU A 145 16.53 3.10 13.62
C GLU A 145 15.37 2.10 13.77
N MET A 146 14.25 2.31 13.07
CA MET A 146 13.07 1.42 13.14
C MET A 146 13.39 -0.06 12.87
N HIS A 147 14.41 -0.32 12.06
CA HIS A 147 14.86 -1.67 11.74
C HIS A 147 15.52 -2.38 12.94
N LEU A 148 15.97 -1.66 13.97
CA LEU A 148 16.61 -2.22 15.17
C LEU A 148 15.61 -2.54 16.30
N LEU A 149 14.35 -2.09 16.19
CA LEU A 149 13.34 -2.31 17.23
C LEU A 149 12.98 -3.79 17.32
N GLN A 150 13.00 -4.35 18.54
CA GLN A 150 12.64 -5.74 18.79
C GLN A 150 11.12 -5.92 18.91
N GLU A 151 10.63 -7.11 18.54
CA GLU A 151 9.19 -7.44 18.55
C GLU A 151 8.55 -7.26 19.93
N GLY A 152 9.25 -7.63 21.01
CA GLY A 152 8.72 -7.48 22.37
C GLY A 152 8.48 -6.01 22.77
N ASP A 153 9.36 -5.10 22.35
CA ASP A 153 9.18 -3.67 22.60
C ASP A 153 8.05 -3.09 21.75
N LEU A 154 7.89 -3.58 20.51
CA LEU A 154 6.78 -3.21 19.64
C LEU A 154 5.44 -3.58 20.30
N ILE A 155 5.29 -4.81 20.79
CA ILE A 155 4.06 -5.27 21.44
C ILE A 155 3.74 -4.42 22.68
N GLU A 156 4.73 -4.13 23.53
CA GLU A 156 4.53 -3.25 24.69
C GLU A 156 4.00 -1.86 24.28
N VAL A 157 4.47 -1.30 23.15
CA VAL A 157 3.98 -0.02 22.62
C VAL A 157 2.56 -0.14 22.05
N LEU A 158 2.27 -1.21 21.31
CA LEU A 158 0.93 -1.45 20.73
C LEU A 158 -0.14 -1.60 21.83
N GLU A 159 0.21 -2.27 22.93
CA GLU A 159 -0.69 -2.45 24.09
C GLU A 159 -0.88 -1.17 24.89
N ALA A 160 0.13 -0.30 24.96
CA ALA A 160 0.07 0.97 25.68
C ALA A 160 -0.64 2.08 24.88
N ASN A 161 -0.56 2.05 23.54
CA ASN A 161 -1.12 3.09 22.70
C ASN A 161 -2.62 2.90 22.47
N ALA A 162 -3.40 3.95 22.76
CA ALA A 162 -4.85 3.92 22.62
C ALA A 162 -5.32 3.95 21.15
N SER A 163 -4.53 4.53 20.24
CA SER A 163 -4.90 4.70 18.84
C SER A 163 -4.60 3.44 18.02
N GLN A 164 -5.65 2.70 17.68
CA GLN A 164 -5.53 1.48 16.85
C GLN A 164 -5.09 1.78 15.41
N GLU A 165 -5.39 2.98 14.89
CA GLU A 165 -4.93 3.41 13.57
C GLU A 165 -3.41 3.65 13.55
N GLU A 166 -2.89 4.32 14.58
CA GLU A 166 -1.45 4.54 14.73
C GLU A 166 -0.71 3.22 14.94
N ASN A 167 -1.30 2.30 15.71
CA ASN A 167 -0.78 0.95 15.90
C ASN A 167 -0.68 0.17 14.58
N PHE A 168 -1.68 0.26 13.71
CA PHE A 168 -1.62 -0.36 12.38
C PHE A 168 -0.50 0.23 11.51
N LEU A 169 -0.40 1.56 11.45
CA LEU A 169 0.68 2.24 10.70
C LEU A 169 2.06 1.88 11.26
N PHE A 170 2.16 1.72 12.58
CA PHE A 170 3.40 1.37 13.24
C PHE A 170 3.87 -0.03 12.86
N ILE A 171 2.96 -1.02 12.90
CA ILE A 171 3.23 -2.38 12.40
C ILE A 171 3.65 -2.30 10.92
N GLN A 172 2.89 -1.59 10.08
CA GLN A 172 3.19 -1.46 8.66
C GLN A 172 4.61 -0.94 8.41
N LYS A 173 5.05 0.07 9.16
CA LYS A 173 6.39 0.67 9.02
C LYS A 173 7.48 -0.25 9.56
N TRP A 174 7.27 -0.87 10.72
CA TRP A 174 8.21 -1.83 11.32
C TRP A 174 8.43 -3.08 10.45
N MET A 175 7.39 -3.50 9.73
CA MET A 175 7.46 -4.61 8.78
C MET A 175 8.23 -4.25 7.51
N LYS A 176 8.11 -3.00 7.05
CA LYS A 176 8.82 -2.49 5.87
C LYS A 176 10.28 -2.12 6.16
N SER A 177 10.66 -1.98 7.43
CA SER A 177 12.01 -1.54 7.82
C SER A 177 13.07 -2.64 7.77
N ALA A 178 12.70 -3.93 7.74
CA ALA A 178 13.65 -5.03 7.59
C ALA A 178 13.08 -6.21 6.78
N GLU A 179 13.93 -6.82 5.97
CA GLU A 179 13.57 -8.00 5.17
C GLU A 179 13.32 -9.23 6.06
N GLY A 180 12.34 -10.06 5.69
CA GLY A 180 12.06 -11.34 6.37
C GLY A 180 11.10 -11.26 7.57
N ARG A 181 10.48 -10.11 7.85
CA ARG A 181 9.50 -9.96 8.95
C ARG A 181 8.08 -10.38 8.61
N THR A 182 7.78 -10.65 7.34
CA THR A 182 6.42 -10.88 6.79
C THR A 182 5.62 -11.97 7.51
N ASP A 183 6.30 -12.99 8.02
CA ASP A 183 5.66 -14.16 8.62
C ASP A 183 5.05 -13.86 10.00
N ARG A 184 5.46 -12.76 10.64
CA ARG A 184 4.98 -12.33 11.97
C ARG A 184 3.82 -11.34 11.90
N PHE A 185 3.39 -10.95 10.71
CA PHE A 185 2.32 -9.96 10.53
C PHE A 185 1.00 -10.41 11.16
N GLU A 186 0.64 -11.69 11.01
CA GLU A 186 -0.59 -12.24 11.60
C GLU A 186 -0.57 -12.21 13.13
N ASP A 187 0.58 -12.52 13.74
CA ASP A 187 0.76 -12.48 15.18
C ASP A 187 0.66 -11.04 15.71
N LEU A 188 1.21 -10.05 15.01
CA LEU A 188 1.14 -8.64 15.43
C LEU A 188 -0.26 -8.05 15.27
N MET A 189 -1.00 -8.45 14.23
CA MET A 189 -2.36 -7.97 13.99
C MET A 189 -3.35 -8.34 15.10
N GLN A 190 -3.07 -9.36 15.93
CA GLN A 190 -3.92 -9.68 17.09
C GLN A 190 -3.93 -8.57 18.15
N HIS A 191 -2.91 -7.70 18.15
CA HIS A 191 -2.80 -6.56 19.07
C HIS A 191 -3.49 -5.30 18.52
N VAL A 192 -4.07 -5.35 17.31
CA VAL A 192 -4.77 -4.22 16.70
C VAL A 192 -6.24 -4.55 16.44
N SER A 193 -7.13 -3.84 17.12
CA SER A 193 -8.57 -4.00 16.95
C SER A 193 -9.10 -3.10 15.84
N LEU A 194 -9.26 -3.66 14.63
CA LEU A 194 -9.83 -2.92 13.49
C LEU A 194 -11.23 -2.38 13.77
N SER A 195 -12.01 -3.00 14.67
CA SER A 195 -13.32 -2.51 15.13
C SER A 195 -13.31 -1.10 15.74
N GLN A 196 -12.17 -0.66 16.28
CA GLN A 196 -12.01 0.66 16.88
C GLN A 196 -11.40 1.68 15.91
N CYS A 197 -10.99 1.25 14.71
CA CYS A 197 -10.49 2.13 13.66
C CYS A 197 -11.65 2.82 12.93
N SER A 198 -11.39 4.01 12.39
CA SER A 198 -12.37 4.69 11.54
C SER A 198 -12.58 3.92 10.23
N LYS A 199 -13.80 3.99 9.70
CA LYS A 199 -14.15 3.38 8.42
C LYS A 199 -13.29 3.93 7.26
N ASP A 200 -12.93 5.21 7.30
CA ASP A 200 -12.07 5.84 6.28
C ASP A 200 -10.65 5.25 6.29
N PHE A 201 -10.07 5.08 7.49
CA PHE A 201 -8.75 4.51 7.67
C PHE A 201 -8.68 3.05 7.19
N VAL A 202 -9.68 2.23 7.53
CA VAL A 202 -9.73 0.82 7.09
C VAL A 202 -9.84 0.72 5.57
N CYS A 203 -10.73 1.50 4.95
CA CYS A 203 -10.94 1.46 3.50
C CYS A 203 -9.77 2.01 2.68
N ARG A 204 -9.08 3.06 3.16
CA ARG A 204 -7.97 3.68 2.41
C ARG A 204 -6.62 3.02 2.69
N THR A 205 -6.33 2.73 3.95
CA THR A 205 -4.98 2.35 4.40
C THR A 205 -4.90 0.84 4.58
N VAL A 206 -5.86 0.22 5.25
CA VAL A 206 -5.82 -1.21 5.59
C VAL A 206 -6.11 -2.08 4.35
N MET A 207 -7.14 -1.75 3.56
CA MET A 207 -7.46 -2.49 2.32
C MET A 207 -6.39 -2.35 1.23
N ALA A 208 -5.66 -1.22 1.19
CA ALA A 208 -4.59 -1.01 0.22
C ALA A 208 -3.30 -1.78 0.58
N GLU A 209 -3.17 -2.28 1.81
CA GLU A 209 -1.97 -2.95 2.26
C GLU A 209 -1.89 -4.39 1.75
N LYS A 210 -0.82 -4.73 1.05
CA LYS A 210 -0.62 -6.04 0.41
C LYS A 210 -0.59 -7.17 1.43
N LEU A 211 -0.07 -6.89 2.63
CA LEU A 211 0.00 -7.86 3.74
C LEU A 211 -1.39 -8.26 4.28
N MET A 212 -2.42 -7.44 4.04
CA MET A 212 -3.81 -7.72 4.44
C MET A 212 -4.60 -8.60 3.46
N HIS A 213 -4.02 -8.95 2.29
CA HIS A 213 -4.68 -9.75 1.26
C HIS A 213 -4.62 -11.27 1.54
N ASN A 214 -4.22 -11.68 2.75
CA ASN A 214 -4.32 -13.07 3.21
C ASN A 214 -5.75 -13.39 3.69
N THR A 215 -6.06 -14.68 3.84
CA THR A 215 -7.42 -15.12 4.22
C THR A 215 -7.88 -14.48 5.52
N ARG A 216 -6.99 -14.36 6.51
CA ARG A 216 -7.33 -13.81 7.83
C ARG A 216 -7.51 -12.28 7.84
N GLY A 217 -6.68 -11.55 7.10
CA GLY A 217 -6.82 -10.10 6.93
C GLY A 217 -8.12 -9.74 6.22
N MET A 218 -8.50 -10.52 5.20
CA MET A 218 -9.79 -10.37 4.52
C MET A 218 -10.97 -10.71 5.43
N THR A 219 -10.88 -11.74 6.28
CA THR A 219 -11.92 -12.04 7.29
C THR A 219 -12.07 -10.91 8.30
N LEU A 220 -10.98 -10.36 8.82
CA LEU A 220 -11.02 -9.23 9.77
C LEU A 220 -11.62 -7.97 9.14
N ILE A 221 -11.31 -7.70 7.87
CA ILE A 221 -11.92 -6.60 7.11
C ILE A 221 -13.43 -6.87 6.91
N GLN A 222 -13.82 -8.11 6.58
CA GLN A 222 -15.22 -8.48 6.42
C GLN A 222 -16.01 -8.35 7.74
N GLU A 223 -15.49 -8.85 8.84
CA GLU A 223 -16.10 -8.72 10.18
C GLU A 223 -16.24 -7.26 10.62
N PHE A 224 -15.25 -6.41 10.31
CA PHE A 224 -15.35 -4.96 10.51
C PHE A 224 -16.50 -4.36 9.69
N MET A 225 -16.63 -4.75 8.41
CA MET A 225 -17.67 -4.24 7.52
C MET A 225 -19.08 -4.70 7.94
N GLU A 226 -19.21 -5.92 8.46
CA GLU A 226 -20.48 -6.50 8.94
C GLU A 226 -20.93 -5.92 10.29
N SER A 227 -20.01 -5.77 11.25
CA SER A 227 -20.31 -5.25 12.61
C SER A 227 -20.72 -3.78 12.63
N ASN A 228 -20.26 -3.01 11.64
CA ASN A 228 -20.58 -1.59 11.50
C ASN A 228 -21.82 -1.32 10.60
N GLY A 229 -22.55 -2.38 10.22
CA GLY A 229 -23.63 -2.41 9.23
C GLY A 229 -25.06 -2.14 9.75
N SER A 230 -25.27 -1.18 10.65
CA SER A 230 -26.63 -0.73 11.05
C SER A 230 -26.91 0.77 10.79
N ALA A 231 -25.98 1.51 10.20
CA ALA A 231 -26.27 2.85 9.69
C ALA A 231 -25.38 3.08 8.48
N ASP A 232 -25.99 3.69 7.45
CA ASP A 232 -25.51 3.85 6.07
C ASP A 232 -23.99 3.78 5.86
N PRO A 233 -23.54 3.07 4.80
CA PRO A 233 -22.13 2.97 4.47
C PRO A 233 -21.54 4.39 4.25
N PRO A 234 -20.42 4.76 4.91
CA PRO A 234 -19.75 6.00 4.56
C PRO A 234 -19.19 5.86 3.16
N LYS A 235 -19.46 6.90 2.38
CA LYS A 235 -19.07 7.09 0.99
C LYS A 235 -17.68 6.50 0.72
N GLN A 236 -17.67 5.50 -0.17
CA GLN A 236 -16.49 5.06 -0.92
C GLN A 236 -15.67 6.28 -1.38
N PRO A 237 -14.34 6.17 -1.62
CA PRO A 237 -13.66 7.19 -2.42
C PRO A 237 -14.54 7.37 -3.64
N SER A 238 -15.12 8.58 -3.79
CA SER A 238 -16.23 8.84 -4.69
C SER A 238 -15.99 8.03 -5.93
N LEU A 239 -16.81 6.98 -6.14
CA LEU A 239 -16.91 6.40 -7.47
C LEU A 239 -16.97 7.63 -8.38
N ALA A 240 -16.08 7.71 -9.37
CA ALA A 240 -16.09 8.88 -10.26
C ALA A 240 -17.52 9.10 -10.80
N VAL A 241 -18.23 7.98 -10.93
CA VAL A 241 -19.67 7.81 -10.94
C VAL A 241 -20.33 8.10 -9.56
N GLY A 242 -20.92 9.28 -9.36
CA GLY A 242 -21.61 9.60 -8.10
C GLY A 242 -22.69 8.57 -7.70
N ASN A 243 -22.91 8.39 -6.39
CA ASN A 243 -23.92 7.46 -5.84
C ASN A 243 -25.37 7.82 -6.22
N ASP A 244 -25.58 9.03 -6.73
CA ASP A 244 -26.91 9.58 -7.03
C ASP A 244 -27.26 9.47 -8.54
N VAL A 245 -26.46 8.73 -9.32
CA VAL A 245 -26.69 8.54 -10.76
C VAL A 245 -27.30 7.17 -11.03
N ALA A 246 -28.56 7.15 -11.48
CA ALA A 246 -29.28 5.94 -11.90
C ALA A 246 -29.18 5.70 -13.42
N GLU A 247 -29.52 4.49 -13.88
CA GLU A 247 -29.68 4.14 -15.31
C GLU A 247 -28.46 4.42 -16.20
N MET A 248 -27.27 4.28 -15.64
CA MET A 248 -26.01 4.36 -16.40
C MET A 248 -25.82 3.14 -17.27
N CYS A 249 -25.11 3.33 -18.37
CA CYS A 249 -24.69 2.23 -19.23
C CYS A 249 -23.24 1.86 -18.94
N ALA A 250 -22.93 0.56 -18.88
CA ALA A 250 -21.58 0.06 -18.76
C ALA A 250 -21.24 -0.91 -19.90
N CYS A 251 -20.01 -0.85 -20.41
CA CYS A 251 -19.49 -1.81 -21.36
C CYS A 251 -18.05 -2.22 -21.03
N ALA A 252 -17.67 -3.44 -21.42
CA ALA A 252 -16.32 -3.94 -21.22
C ALA A 252 -15.32 -3.16 -22.09
N SER A 253 -14.11 -2.93 -21.57
CA SER A 253 -12.99 -2.29 -22.29
C SER A 253 -11.68 -3.05 -22.02
N PRO A 254 -10.61 -2.82 -22.80
CA PRO A 254 -9.32 -3.46 -22.57
C PRO A 254 -8.80 -3.16 -21.16
N GLY A 255 -8.72 -4.18 -20.32
CA GLY A 255 -8.23 -4.06 -18.94
C GLY A 255 -9.25 -3.56 -17.92
N GLY A 256 -10.54 -3.46 -18.27
CA GLY A 256 -11.61 -3.11 -17.32
C GLY A 256 -12.95 -2.83 -17.98
N PHE A 257 -13.59 -1.71 -17.65
CA PHE A 257 -14.88 -1.31 -18.20
C PHE A 257 -15.05 0.20 -18.27
N VAL A 258 -16.02 0.66 -19.06
CA VAL A 258 -16.41 2.07 -19.19
C VAL A 258 -17.85 2.23 -18.75
N VAL A 259 -18.13 3.31 -18.02
CA VAL A 259 -19.48 3.73 -17.60
C VAL A 259 -19.78 5.08 -18.26
N SER A 260 -21.01 5.26 -18.74
CA SER A 260 -21.43 6.47 -19.44
C SER A 260 -22.87 6.87 -19.11
N GLY A 261 -23.10 8.18 -19.05
CA GLY A 261 -24.42 8.81 -18.94
C GLY A 261 -25.16 8.48 -17.64
N GLY A 262 -26.48 8.34 -17.73
CA GLY A 262 -27.38 8.10 -16.61
C GLY A 262 -28.20 9.33 -16.21
N GLN A 263 -28.90 9.25 -15.09
CA GLN A 263 -29.79 10.28 -14.55
C GLN A 263 -29.36 10.64 -13.14
N SER A 264 -29.12 11.93 -12.88
CA SER A 264 -28.94 12.47 -11.52
C SER A 264 -30.10 13.39 -11.13
N GLU A 265 -30.06 13.95 -9.91
CA GLU A 265 -30.99 15.01 -9.48
C GLU A 265 -30.97 16.23 -10.42
N ASN A 266 -29.86 16.48 -11.12
CA ASN A 266 -29.67 17.63 -12.00
C ASN A 266 -30.04 17.36 -13.47
N GLY A 267 -30.62 16.21 -13.80
CA GLY A 267 -30.98 15.82 -15.18
C GLY A 267 -30.17 14.66 -15.74
N ASN A 268 -30.30 14.40 -17.03
CA ASN A 268 -29.46 13.40 -17.70
C ASN A 268 -27.99 13.81 -17.69
N GLN A 269 -27.11 12.83 -17.60
CA GLN A 269 -25.68 13.01 -17.46
C GLN A 269 -24.96 12.81 -18.79
N ARG A 270 -23.83 13.50 -18.95
CA ARG A 270 -22.91 13.38 -20.11
C ARG A 270 -21.61 12.68 -19.75
N GLU A 271 -21.38 12.50 -18.46
CA GLU A 271 -20.13 12.06 -17.88
C GLU A 271 -19.81 10.64 -18.32
N CYS A 272 -18.52 10.39 -18.56
CA CYS A 272 -17.99 9.09 -18.94
C CYS A 272 -16.77 8.78 -18.06
N TYR A 273 -16.68 7.54 -17.61
CA TYR A 273 -15.62 7.09 -16.73
C TYR A 273 -15.08 5.75 -17.20
N SER A 274 -13.76 5.57 -17.16
CA SER A 274 -13.11 4.29 -17.42
C SER A 274 -12.50 3.75 -16.14
N TYR A 275 -12.70 2.46 -15.88
CA TYR A 275 -12.10 1.75 -14.77
C TYR A 275 -11.04 0.79 -15.29
N TYR A 276 -9.84 0.84 -14.72
CA TYR A 276 -8.75 -0.08 -15.01
C TYR A 276 -8.59 -1.08 -13.86
N ALA A 277 -8.84 -2.35 -14.14
CA ALA A 277 -8.83 -3.41 -13.14
C ALA A 277 -7.43 -3.74 -12.61
N GLN A 278 -6.38 -3.49 -13.39
CA GLN A 278 -5.00 -3.82 -13.00
C GLN A 278 -4.47 -3.00 -11.82
N ASN A 279 -4.92 -1.74 -11.72
CA ASN A 279 -4.49 -0.81 -10.67
C ASN A 279 -5.66 -0.26 -9.84
N GLY A 280 -6.88 -0.78 -10.07
CA GLY A 280 -8.08 -0.39 -9.34
C GLY A 280 -8.47 1.09 -9.52
N HIS A 281 -8.08 1.72 -10.62
CA HIS A 281 -8.20 3.17 -10.79
C HIS A 281 -9.31 3.58 -11.76
N TRP A 282 -10.02 4.65 -11.40
CA TRP A 282 -11.00 5.32 -12.25
C TRP A 282 -10.37 6.51 -12.97
N ASN A 283 -10.69 6.71 -14.24
CA ASN A 283 -10.30 7.88 -15.01
C ASN A 283 -11.53 8.54 -15.63
N THR A 284 -11.59 9.86 -15.55
CA THR A 284 -12.60 10.67 -16.24
C THR A 284 -12.27 10.74 -17.72
N LEU A 285 -13.24 10.39 -18.56
CA LEU A 285 -13.19 10.55 -20.01
C LEU A 285 -13.87 11.87 -20.41
N PRO A 286 -13.61 12.40 -21.61
CA PRO A 286 -14.37 13.54 -22.13
C PRO A 286 -15.88 13.25 -22.10
N PRO A 287 -16.71 14.20 -21.66
CA PRO A 287 -18.16 14.01 -21.60
C PRO A 287 -18.75 13.84 -23.00
N MET A 288 -19.81 13.03 -23.11
CA MET A 288 -20.59 12.87 -24.33
C MET A 288 -21.14 14.22 -24.81
N PRO A 289 -21.22 14.46 -26.14
CA PRO A 289 -21.89 15.62 -26.71
C PRO A 289 -23.32 15.81 -26.21
N THR A 290 -24.09 14.72 -26.12
CA THR A 290 -25.49 14.73 -25.69
C THR A 290 -25.67 13.98 -24.38
N ALA A 291 -26.40 14.59 -23.44
CA ALA A 291 -26.78 13.96 -22.18
C ALA A 291 -27.77 12.83 -22.45
N ARG A 292 -27.64 11.70 -21.77
CA ARG A 292 -28.56 10.58 -22.01
C ARG A 292 -28.60 9.56 -20.88
N ARG A 293 -29.77 8.94 -20.72
CA ARG A 293 -29.98 7.70 -19.95
C ARG A 293 -30.59 6.63 -20.85
N GLN A 294 -30.59 5.37 -20.39
CA GLN A 294 -31.16 4.22 -21.13
C GLN A 294 -30.58 4.02 -22.54
N HIS A 295 -29.40 4.57 -22.80
CA HIS A 295 -28.63 4.28 -24.01
C HIS A 295 -27.86 2.97 -23.85
N SER A 296 -27.34 2.49 -24.98
CA SER A 296 -26.46 1.33 -25.00
C SER A 296 -25.05 1.75 -25.40
N SER A 297 -24.05 1.12 -24.82
CA SER A 297 -22.64 1.38 -25.11
C SER A 297 -21.88 0.10 -25.43
N ILE A 298 -20.90 0.18 -26.32
CA ILE A 298 -19.99 -0.93 -26.64
C ILE A 298 -18.62 -0.39 -27.02
N TYR A 299 -17.56 -1.05 -26.55
CA TYR A 299 -16.19 -0.72 -26.92
C TYR A 299 -15.71 -1.65 -28.05
N HIS A 300 -15.16 -1.08 -29.12
CA HIS A 300 -14.53 -1.85 -30.17
C HIS A 300 -13.44 -1.07 -30.90
N ASN A 301 -12.30 -1.71 -31.19
CA ASN A 301 -11.18 -1.12 -31.96
C ASN A 301 -10.83 0.33 -31.55
N TYR A 302 -10.62 0.56 -30.25
CA TYR A 302 -10.32 1.88 -29.66
C TYR A 302 -11.43 2.93 -29.79
N HIS A 303 -12.66 2.52 -30.08
CA HIS A 303 -13.82 3.40 -30.11
C HIS A 303 -14.84 2.95 -29.07
N LEU A 304 -15.30 3.89 -28.24
CA LEU A 304 -16.50 3.70 -27.41
C LEU A 304 -17.69 4.23 -28.21
N TYR A 305 -18.60 3.33 -28.59
CA TYR A 305 -19.84 3.69 -29.27
C TYR A 305 -20.97 3.84 -28.25
N VAL A 306 -21.79 4.85 -28.43
CA VAL A 306 -22.96 5.18 -27.62
C VAL A 306 -24.15 5.35 -28.57
N VAL A 307 -25.23 4.61 -28.33
CA VAL A 307 -26.37 4.49 -29.26
C VAL A 307 -27.68 4.80 -28.54
N GLY A 308 -28.44 5.75 -29.09
CA GLY A 308 -29.81 6.04 -28.67
C GLY A 308 -29.94 6.51 -27.21
N GLY A 309 -31.05 6.17 -26.57
CA GLY A 309 -31.38 6.58 -25.21
C GLY A 309 -32.36 7.75 -25.19
N TRP A 310 -32.43 8.41 -24.04
CA TRP A 310 -33.38 9.49 -23.79
C TRP A 310 -32.68 10.70 -23.19
N ASP A 311 -33.00 11.88 -23.73
CA ASP A 311 -32.57 13.18 -23.24
C ASP A 311 -33.77 14.10 -23.00
N ASP A 312 -34.14 14.26 -21.73
CA ASP A 312 -35.04 15.28 -21.15
C ASP A 312 -36.23 15.68 -22.05
N GLY A 313 -36.99 14.65 -22.47
CA GLY A 313 -38.23 14.80 -23.24
C GLY A 313 -38.14 14.28 -24.68
N SER A 314 -36.98 13.85 -25.14
CA SER A 314 -36.80 13.29 -26.49
C SER A 314 -36.03 11.95 -26.48
N TYR A 315 -36.54 10.97 -27.23
CA TYR A 315 -35.76 9.78 -27.55
C TYR A 315 -34.76 10.10 -28.66
N LEU A 316 -33.59 9.48 -28.58
CA LEU A 316 -32.48 9.77 -29.47
C LEU A 316 -32.36 8.67 -30.54
N ASN A 317 -32.06 9.08 -31.76
CA ASN A 317 -31.54 8.20 -32.82
C ASN A 317 -30.05 8.42 -33.07
N SER A 318 -29.40 9.27 -32.27
CA SER A 318 -28.00 9.63 -32.43
C SER A 318 -27.07 8.47 -32.05
N VAL A 319 -25.96 8.39 -32.78
CA VAL A 319 -24.86 7.48 -32.49
C VAL A 319 -23.59 8.31 -32.37
N GLU A 320 -22.93 8.19 -31.24
CA GLU A 320 -21.72 8.94 -30.88
C GLU A 320 -20.57 7.97 -30.63
N ALA A 321 -19.38 8.30 -31.11
CA ALA A 321 -18.19 7.49 -30.95
C ALA A 321 -17.03 8.31 -30.39
N LEU A 322 -16.48 7.90 -29.25
CA LEU A 322 -15.26 8.46 -28.68
C LEU A 322 -14.06 7.65 -29.17
N ASP A 323 -13.14 8.28 -29.91
CA ASP A 323 -11.84 7.68 -30.22
C ASP A 323 -10.94 7.76 -28.99
N MET A 324 -10.63 6.61 -28.40
CA MET A 324 -9.89 6.47 -27.15
C MET A 324 -8.40 6.79 -27.29
N ARG A 325 -7.89 6.97 -28.52
CA ARG A 325 -6.48 7.31 -28.78
C ARG A 325 -6.24 8.81 -28.71
N ASN A 326 -7.22 9.62 -29.13
CA ASN A 326 -7.13 11.08 -29.16
C ASN A 326 -8.17 11.78 -28.27
N LEU A 327 -9.06 11.01 -27.64
CA LEU A 327 -10.10 11.47 -26.74
C LEU A 327 -11.05 12.50 -27.39
N GLN A 328 -11.40 12.28 -28.67
CA GLN A 328 -12.35 13.10 -29.41
C GLN A 328 -13.64 12.36 -29.73
N TRP A 329 -14.77 13.03 -29.47
CA TRP A 329 -16.08 12.56 -29.85
C TRP A 329 -16.40 12.88 -31.31
N ASN A 330 -17.00 11.91 -31.99
CA ASN A 330 -17.47 12.05 -33.36
C ASN A 330 -18.95 11.61 -33.42
N HIS A 331 -19.74 12.32 -34.21
CA HIS A 331 -21.09 11.90 -34.54
C HIS A 331 -21.05 10.92 -35.73
N LEU A 332 -21.63 9.75 -35.54
CA LEU A 332 -21.92 8.83 -36.62
C LEU A 332 -23.31 9.14 -37.23
N PRO A 333 -23.59 8.65 -38.44
CA PRO A 333 -24.91 8.74 -39.04
C PRO A 333 -26.00 8.31 -38.04
N PRO A 334 -27.11 9.05 -37.91
CA PRO A 334 -28.19 8.68 -37.00
C PRO A 334 -28.91 7.42 -37.51
N LEU A 335 -29.51 6.69 -36.57
CA LEU A 335 -30.39 5.56 -36.90
C LEU A 335 -31.67 6.07 -37.59
N PRO A 336 -32.34 5.23 -38.41
CA PRO A 336 -33.58 5.61 -39.10
C PRO A 336 -34.75 5.96 -38.18
N ARG A 337 -34.68 5.56 -36.90
CA ARG A 337 -35.68 5.84 -35.86
C ARG A 337 -35.01 6.01 -34.50
N GLU A 338 -35.70 6.69 -33.61
CA GLU A 338 -35.33 6.85 -32.21
C GLU A 338 -35.44 5.52 -31.48
N VAL A 339 -34.42 5.21 -30.66
CA VAL A 339 -34.33 3.94 -29.95
C VAL A 339 -33.72 4.08 -28.56
N PHE A 340 -34.10 3.21 -27.63
CA PHE A 340 -33.48 3.09 -26.31
C PHE A 340 -33.44 1.62 -25.85
N CYS A 341 -32.56 1.32 -24.88
CA CYS A 341 -32.29 -0.04 -24.39
C CYS A 341 -32.01 -1.06 -25.51
N VAL A 342 -31.30 -0.64 -26.56
CA VAL A 342 -30.95 -1.51 -27.70
C VAL A 342 -29.89 -2.53 -27.34
N TYR A 343 -29.83 -3.61 -28.10
CA TYR A 343 -28.80 -4.63 -27.95
C TYR A 343 -27.68 -4.35 -28.95
N LEU A 344 -26.43 -4.30 -28.47
CA LEU A 344 -25.26 -4.03 -29.30
C LEU A 344 -24.40 -5.29 -29.43
N ALA A 345 -23.92 -5.57 -30.64
CA ALA A 345 -22.98 -6.63 -30.89
C ALA A 345 -21.96 -6.23 -31.95
N ILE A 346 -20.74 -6.74 -31.82
CA ILE A 346 -19.70 -6.60 -32.84
C ILE A 346 -19.45 -7.96 -33.48
N VAL A 347 -19.61 -8.05 -34.80
CA VAL A 347 -19.26 -9.25 -35.56
C VAL A 347 -18.45 -8.85 -36.78
N SER A 348 -17.28 -9.49 -36.96
CA SER A 348 -16.37 -9.20 -38.08
C SER A 348 -16.10 -7.70 -38.25
N ASP A 349 -15.81 -7.02 -37.13
CA ASP A 349 -15.58 -5.56 -37.03
C ASP A 349 -16.77 -4.64 -37.36
N ASN A 350 -17.94 -5.19 -37.65
CA ASN A 350 -19.15 -4.41 -37.89
C ASN A 350 -20.00 -4.26 -36.63
N LEU A 351 -20.52 -3.05 -36.41
CA LEU A 351 -21.45 -2.73 -35.33
C LEU A 351 -22.87 -3.10 -35.72
N PHE A 352 -23.52 -3.91 -34.89
CA PHE A 352 -24.93 -4.25 -35.00
C PHE A 352 -25.74 -3.62 -33.87
N VAL A 353 -26.87 -3.02 -34.23
CA VAL A 353 -27.89 -2.50 -33.32
C VAL A 353 -29.16 -3.33 -33.50
N LEU A 354 -29.58 -4.04 -32.45
CA LEU A 354 -30.70 -4.98 -32.50
C LEU A 354 -31.74 -4.61 -31.45
N GLY A 355 -33.02 -4.73 -31.80
CA GLY A 355 -34.13 -4.65 -30.86
C GLY A 355 -34.19 -3.35 -30.04
N GLY A 356 -34.49 -3.48 -28.76
CA GLY A 356 -34.80 -2.36 -27.86
C GLY A 356 -36.22 -1.85 -28.04
N TYR A 357 -36.43 -0.56 -27.75
CA TYR A 357 -37.73 0.08 -27.84
C TYR A 357 -37.66 1.32 -28.74
N ASN A 358 -38.76 1.64 -29.41
CA ASN A 358 -38.91 2.89 -30.16
C ASN A 358 -39.48 4.04 -29.29
N SER A 359 -39.63 5.22 -29.88
CA SER A 359 -40.22 6.39 -29.21
C SER A 359 -41.66 6.20 -28.70
N ASP A 360 -42.39 5.23 -29.26
CA ASP A 360 -43.76 4.88 -28.85
C ASP A 360 -43.79 3.85 -27.71
N LEU A 361 -42.64 3.52 -27.12
CA LEU A 361 -42.47 2.50 -26.07
C LEU A 361 -42.76 1.07 -26.53
N ASN A 362 -42.79 0.80 -27.85
CA ASN A 362 -42.97 -0.54 -28.38
C ASN A 362 -41.61 -1.24 -28.52
N CYS A 363 -41.55 -2.49 -28.07
CA CYS A 363 -40.41 -3.35 -28.35
C CYS A 363 -40.31 -3.60 -29.86
N VAL A 364 -39.11 -3.45 -30.42
CA VAL A 364 -38.88 -3.62 -31.85
C VAL A 364 -38.03 -4.85 -32.15
N ALA A 365 -38.17 -5.38 -33.36
CA ALA A 365 -37.40 -6.51 -33.87
C ALA A 365 -36.32 -6.06 -34.89
N ASP A 366 -36.09 -4.76 -35.04
CA ASP A 366 -35.21 -4.24 -36.08
C ASP A 366 -33.75 -4.62 -35.83
N VAL A 367 -33.00 -4.76 -36.93
CA VAL A 367 -31.58 -5.07 -36.92
C VAL A 367 -30.91 -4.14 -37.92
N HIS A 368 -29.95 -3.35 -37.45
CA HIS A 368 -29.18 -2.43 -38.27
C HIS A 368 -27.70 -2.77 -38.16
N GLU A 369 -27.03 -2.82 -39.31
CA GLU A 369 -25.59 -3.01 -39.43
C GLU A 369 -24.97 -1.67 -39.86
N PHE A 370 -23.92 -1.23 -39.17
CA PHE A 370 -23.18 -0.04 -39.55
C PHE A 370 -22.21 -0.34 -40.70
N ASP A 371 -22.43 0.28 -41.86
CA ASP A 371 -21.48 0.25 -42.97
C ASP A 371 -20.46 1.38 -42.79
N SER A 372 -19.28 1.04 -42.28
CA SER A 372 -18.18 1.98 -42.07
C SER A 372 -17.62 2.57 -43.36
N THR A 373 -17.80 1.90 -44.50
CA THR A 373 -17.33 2.37 -45.81
C THR A 373 -18.25 3.43 -46.37
N GLN A 374 -19.56 3.21 -46.27
CA GLN A 374 -20.57 4.16 -46.77
C GLN A 374 -20.98 5.21 -45.74
N GLN A 375 -20.61 5.02 -44.46
CA GLN A 375 -21.13 5.81 -43.35
C GLN A 375 -22.66 5.84 -43.39
N THR A 376 -23.28 4.66 -43.43
CA THR A 376 -24.74 4.50 -43.43
C THR A 376 -25.15 3.27 -42.61
N TRP A 377 -26.43 3.23 -42.23
CA TRP A 377 -27.03 2.07 -41.58
C TRP A 377 -27.74 1.19 -42.61
N ARG A 378 -27.37 -0.09 -42.64
CA ARG A 378 -28.02 -1.09 -43.49
C ARG A 378 -29.02 -1.88 -42.66
N GLN A 379 -30.29 -1.87 -43.08
CA GLN A 379 -31.31 -2.73 -42.49
C GLN A 379 -31.02 -4.20 -42.82
N ARG A 380 -31.08 -5.06 -41.80
CA ARG A 380 -30.88 -6.50 -41.89
C ARG A 380 -32.20 -7.23 -41.63
N SER A 381 -32.20 -8.55 -41.75
CA SER A 381 -33.39 -9.35 -41.45
C SER A 381 -33.82 -9.13 -40.00
N PRO A 382 -35.08 -8.77 -39.73
CA PRO A 382 -35.56 -8.50 -38.38
C PRO A 382 -35.52 -9.79 -37.54
N MET A 383 -35.45 -9.63 -36.21
CA MET A 383 -35.56 -10.74 -35.27
C MET A 383 -36.86 -11.53 -35.52
N PRO A 384 -36.84 -12.88 -35.47
CA PRO A 384 -38.04 -13.70 -35.64
C PRO A 384 -39.10 -13.43 -34.58
N GLU A 385 -38.65 -13.03 -33.39
CA GLU A 385 -39.47 -12.75 -32.23
C GLU A 385 -38.98 -11.45 -31.58
N ILE A 386 -39.87 -10.78 -30.86
CA ILE A 386 -39.50 -9.67 -30.00
C ILE A 386 -38.79 -10.26 -28.78
N CYS A 387 -37.65 -9.68 -28.41
CA CYS A 387 -36.98 -10.00 -27.16
C CYS A 387 -37.02 -8.76 -26.28
N ASP A 388 -37.93 -8.73 -25.31
CA ASP A 388 -38.03 -7.64 -24.35
C ASP A 388 -37.02 -7.84 -23.20
N ARG A 389 -36.23 -6.81 -22.84
CA ARG A 389 -35.17 -6.87 -21.83
C ARG A 389 -34.10 -7.95 -22.10
N GLY A 390 -33.80 -8.16 -23.38
CA GLY A 390 -32.78 -9.09 -23.84
C GLY A 390 -31.35 -8.56 -23.74
N ALA A 391 -30.41 -9.37 -24.24
CA ALA A 391 -29.04 -8.95 -24.49
C ALA A 391 -28.53 -9.56 -25.80
N ALA A 392 -27.60 -8.88 -26.46
CA ALA A 392 -26.91 -9.41 -27.64
C ALA A 392 -25.44 -9.71 -27.31
N VAL A 393 -24.92 -10.78 -27.90
CA VAL A 393 -23.51 -11.16 -27.80
C VAL A 393 -23.05 -11.73 -29.13
N SER A 394 -21.79 -11.53 -29.49
CA SER A 394 -21.18 -12.18 -30.64
C SER A 394 -20.42 -13.43 -30.25
N PHE A 395 -20.57 -14.49 -31.05
CA PHE A 395 -19.84 -15.74 -30.88
C PHE A 395 -19.72 -16.47 -32.22
N ASN A 396 -18.53 -16.97 -32.58
CA ASN A 396 -18.25 -17.71 -33.82
C ASN A 396 -18.83 -17.04 -35.09
N ASP A 397 -18.57 -15.75 -35.30
CA ASP A 397 -19.10 -14.97 -36.44
C ASP A 397 -20.64 -14.86 -36.54
N HIS A 398 -21.36 -15.10 -35.43
CA HIS A 398 -22.80 -14.95 -35.34
C HIS A 398 -23.16 -13.97 -34.22
N VAL A 399 -24.34 -13.35 -34.33
CA VAL A 399 -24.94 -12.59 -33.23
C VAL A 399 -25.97 -13.49 -32.56
N TYR A 400 -25.94 -13.56 -31.23
CA TYR A 400 -26.93 -14.23 -30.42
C TYR A 400 -27.70 -13.19 -29.62
N VAL A 401 -29.03 -13.22 -29.71
CA VAL A 401 -29.93 -12.47 -28.85
C VAL A 401 -30.52 -13.45 -27.85
N VAL A 402 -30.26 -13.21 -26.56
CA VAL A 402 -30.57 -14.15 -25.50
C VAL A 402 -31.27 -13.48 -24.32
N GLY A 403 -32.10 -14.25 -23.64
CA GLY A 403 -32.77 -13.83 -22.41
C GLY A 403 -34.10 -13.15 -22.68
N GLY A 404 -34.33 -12.03 -21.99
CA GLY A 404 -35.60 -11.35 -21.99
C GLY A 404 -36.71 -12.07 -21.21
N GLU A 405 -37.90 -11.46 -21.18
CA GLU A 405 -39.05 -11.99 -20.42
C GLU A 405 -39.48 -13.38 -20.90
N ASP A 406 -39.45 -13.61 -22.21
CA ASP A 406 -39.84 -14.86 -22.85
C ASP A 406 -38.70 -15.90 -22.93
N ARG A 407 -37.52 -15.59 -22.39
CA ARG A 407 -36.32 -16.46 -22.39
C ARG A 407 -35.92 -16.92 -23.79
N SER A 408 -36.04 -16.02 -24.77
CA SER A 408 -35.70 -16.28 -26.17
C SER A 408 -34.21 -16.53 -26.37
N CYS A 409 -33.88 -17.30 -27.39
CA CYS A 409 -32.51 -17.50 -27.87
C CYS A 409 -32.54 -17.55 -29.40
N MET A 410 -32.06 -16.49 -30.02
CA MET A 410 -32.09 -16.30 -31.48
C MET A 410 -30.67 -16.12 -31.99
N ARG A 411 -30.32 -16.75 -33.12
CA ARG A 411 -28.97 -16.70 -33.68
C ARG A 411 -28.98 -16.11 -35.09
N PHE A 412 -28.49 -14.89 -35.23
CA PHE A 412 -28.32 -14.26 -36.53
C PHE A 412 -26.98 -14.60 -37.17
N ASN A 413 -27.00 -14.94 -38.47
CA ASN A 413 -25.84 -15.09 -39.32
C ASN A 413 -25.71 -13.85 -40.25
N PRO A 414 -24.72 -12.98 -40.00
CA PRO A 414 -24.52 -11.77 -40.81
C PRO A 414 -24.12 -12.04 -42.27
N ARG A 415 -23.52 -13.20 -42.58
CA ARG A 415 -23.01 -13.50 -43.93
C ARG A 415 -24.13 -13.72 -44.95
N ASN A 416 -25.20 -14.38 -44.53
CA ASN A 416 -26.36 -14.68 -45.38
C ASN A 416 -27.64 -13.93 -44.97
N ASN A 417 -27.58 -13.11 -43.91
CA ASN A 417 -28.71 -12.32 -43.42
C ASN A 417 -29.88 -13.19 -42.92
N THR A 418 -29.63 -14.29 -42.19
CA THR A 418 -30.68 -15.18 -41.68
C THR A 418 -30.57 -15.40 -40.17
N TRP A 419 -31.72 -15.64 -39.52
CA TRP A 419 -31.81 -16.11 -38.12
C TRP A 419 -31.90 -17.64 -38.05
#